data_AF-A0A5E4IXR0-F1
#
_entry.id   AF-A0A5E4IXR0-F1
#
_cell.length_a   1.000
_cell.length_b   1.000
_cell.length_c   1.000
_cell.angle_alpha   90.00
_cell.angle_beta   90.00
_cell.angle_gamma   90.00
#
_symmetry.space_group_name_H-M   'P 1'
#
loop_
_entity.id
_entity.type
_entity.pdbx_description
1 polymer ?
#
loop_
_entity_poly.entity_id
_entity_poly.type
_entity_poly.pdbx_seq_one_letter_code
_entity_poly.pdbx_strand_id
1 'polypeptide(L)' 'MAGGNGLAVVLMVIGFIVLFIVPLAFLTSLF' A
#
# COMPACT_ATOMS: atom_id res chain seq x y z
N MET A 1 -24.24 -2.38 7.04
CA MET A 1 -22.98 -2.34 6.27
C MET A 1 -22.03 -1.27 6.83
N ALA A 2 -21.65 -1.36 8.11
CA ALA A 2 -20.77 -0.35 8.76
C ALA A 2 -19.30 -0.80 8.91
N GLY A 3 -19.01 -2.10 8.76
CA GLY A 3 -17.64 -2.65 8.90
C GLY A 3 -16.85 -2.85 7.59
N GLY A 4 -17.51 -2.80 6.42
CA GLY A 4 -16.85 -3.10 5.13
C GLY A 4 -15.95 -1.97 4.62
N ASN A 5 -16.32 -0.72 4.88
CA ASN A 5 -15.59 0.45 4.37
C ASN A 5 -14.20 0.58 5.02
N GLY A 6 -14.08 0.28 6.31
CA GLY A 6 -12.80 0.30 7.02
C GLY A 6 -11.83 -0.76 6.50
N LEU A 7 -12.31 -1.97 6.23
CA LEU A 7 -11.50 -3.05 5.65
C LEU A 7 -11.06 -2.72 4.22
N ALA A 8 -11.93 -2.15 3.40
CA ALA A 8 -11.60 -1.74 2.04
C ALA A 8 -10.48 -0.68 2.03
N VAL A 9 -10.55 0.32 2.92
CA VAL A 9 -9.51 1.36 3.04
C VAL A 9 -8.18 0.75 3.47
N VAL A 10 -8.17 -0.14 4.46
CA VAL A 10 -6.94 -0.81 4.92
C VAL A 10 -6.30 -1.61 3.79
N LEU A 11 -7.09 -2.39 3.05
CA LEU A 11 -6.60 -3.16 1.91
C LEU A 11 -6.05 -2.27 0.79
N MET A 12 -6.69 -1.12 0.53
CA MET A 12 -6.24 -0.16 -0.47
C MET A 12 -4.90 0.48 -0.09
N VAL A 13 -4.72 0.83 1.18
CA VAL A 13 -3.45 1.39 1.71
C VAL A 13 -2.33 0.35 1.63
N ILE A 14 -2.59 -0.90 2.04
CA ILE A 14 -1.61 -1.99 1.94
C ILE A 14 -1.20 -2.21 0.48
N GLY A 15 -2.16 -2.26 -0.44
CA GLY A 15 -1.91 -2.41 -1.87
C GLY A 15 -1.02 -1.28 -2.41
N PHE A 16 -1.29 -0.03 -2.03
CA PHE A 16 -0.47 1.11 -2.44
C PHE A 16 0.98 1.01 -1.95
N ILE A 17 1.18 0.65 -0.67
CA ILE A 17 2.51 0.51 -0.09
C ILE A 17 3.31 -0.57 -0.82
N VAL A 18 2.70 -1.74 -1.03
CA VAL A 18 3.38 -2.88 -1.65
C VAL A 18 3.69 -2.62 -3.13
N LEU A 19 2.75 -2.03 -3.87
CA LEU A 19 2.89 -1.86 -5.32
C LEU A 19 3.72 -0.64 -5.73
N PHE A 20 3.81 0.39 -4.89
CA PHE A 20 4.48 1.65 -5.26
C PHE A 20 5.63 2.01 -4.31
N ILE A 21 5.39 2.01 -3.00
CA ILE A 21 6.39 2.47 -2.03
C ILE A 21 7.56 1.49 -1.92
N VAL A 22 7.28 0.18 -1.88
CA VAL A 22 8.35 -0.84 -1.80
C VAL A 22 9.27 -0.81 -3.04
N PRO A 23 8.77 -0.81 -4.29
CA PRO A 23 9.63 -0.68 -5.46
C PRO A 23 10.39 0.65 -5.50
N LEU A 24 9.75 1.76 -5.11
CA LEU A 24 10.41 3.06 -5.05
C LEU A 24 11.57 3.04 -4.06
N ALA A 25 11.35 2.52 -2.84
CA ALA A 25 12.37 2.39 -1.82
C ALA A 25 13.54 1.50 -2.29
N PHE A 26 13.22 0.38 -2.96
CA PHE A 26 14.23 -0.50 -3.54
C PHE A 26 15.07 0.23 -4.60
N LEU A 27 14.42 0.91 -5.56
CA LEU A 27 15.13 1.68 -6.58
C LEU A 27 16.02 2.76 -5.94
N THR A 28 15.50 3.50 -4.96
CA THR A 28 16.31 4.53 -4.26
C THR A 28 17.47 3.95 -3.46
N SER A 29 17.38 2.70 -2.99
CA SER A 29 18.48 2.06 -2.26
C SER A 29 19.61 1.54 -3.16
N LEU A 30 19.36 1.47 -4.48
CA LEU A 30 20.33 1.00 -5.46
C LEU A 30 21.20 2.12 -6.06
N PHE A 31 20.83 3.38 -5.84
CA PHE A 31 21.55 4.58 -6.31
C PHE A 31 22.15 5.34 -5.13
#